data_AF-A0AAD6WXL9-F1
#
_entry.id   AF-A0AAD6WXL9-F1
#
_cell.length_a   1.000
_cell.length_b   1.000
_cell.length_c   1.000
_cell.angle_alpha   90.00
_cell.angle_beta   90.00
_cell.angle_gamma   90.00
#
_symmetry.space_group_name_H-M   'P 1'
#
loop_
_entity.id
_entity.type
_entity.pdbx_description
1 polymer ?
#
loop_
_entity_poly.entity_id
_entity_poly.type
_entity_poly.pdbx_seq_one_letter_code
_entity_poly.pdbx_strand_id
1 'polypeptide(L)'
;MLKVGEARKRNRLNGRASAATVQSSNWCGAAVTGTGFTSVVGTWTVPTLSLRSGQSANSEPALAQWVGIDGFSDSSLIQGGTLSQIVGGGQENVAWTEMLPAALREVSLTVGTGDSITTNVTMTSTTSGTVTIRNNSRGTSIVGTVSGGTRLSGTSAEWILEDFESGSSLVPFAAFPTSTFTGSAVHSGSSVTPSTATLIDIVQNSELCSATLSGTTVSVRDS
;
A
#
# COMPACT_ATOMS: atom_id res chain seq x y z
N MET A 1 -10.83 -1.09 -18.74
CA MET A 1 -11.29 -1.86 -17.55
C MET A 1 -10.12 -1.85 -16.60
N LEU A 2 -10.29 -1.33 -15.38
CA LEU A 2 -9.17 -1.17 -14.44
C LEU A 2 -8.53 -2.53 -14.12
N LYS A 3 -7.21 -2.58 -13.96
CA LYS A 3 -6.42 -3.81 -13.69
C LYS A 3 -6.61 -4.39 -12.28
N VAL A 4 -7.77 -4.16 -11.69
CA VAL A 4 -8.10 -4.53 -10.31
C VAL A 4 -8.04 -6.07 -10.17
N GLY A 5 -8.66 -6.86 -11.04
CA GLY A 5 -8.83 -8.32 -10.80
C GLY A 5 -7.58 -9.24 -10.68
N GLU A 6 -6.34 -8.76 -10.72
CA GLU A 6 -5.16 -9.61 -10.92
C GLU A 6 -3.92 -9.30 -10.05
N ALA A 7 -4.05 -8.45 -9.03
CA ALA A 7 -2.96 -8.14 -8.11
C ALA A 7 -2.59 -9.34 -7.21
N ARG A 8 -1.35 -9.84 -7.32
CA ARG A 8 -0.70 -10.79 -6.38
C ARG A 8 0.81 -10.51 -6.38
N LYS A 9 1.57 -10.87 -5.34
CA LYS A 9 3.06 -10.83 -5.42
C LYS A 9 3.76 -11.79 -4.44
N ARG A 10 5.02 -12.18 -4.75
CA ARG A 10 5.97 -12.98 -3.94
C ARG A 10 7.19 -12.19 -3.40
N ASN A 11 7.53 -12.43 -2.10
CA ASN A 11 8.80 -12.54 -1.31
C ASN A 11 10.08 -11.74 -1.71
N ARG A 12 11.03 -11.31 -0.84
CA ARG A 12 11.42 -11.57 0.58
C ARG A 12 12.46 -10.48 0.97
N LEU A 13 12.54 -10.02 2.23
CA LEU A 13 13.56 -9.05 2.70
C LEU A 13 14.36 -9.55 3.92
N ASN A 14 15.68 -9.36 3.92
CA ASN A 14 16.63 -9.77 4.98
C ASN A 14 17.34 -8.52 5.55
N GLY A 15 17.38 -8.34 6.88
CA GLY A 15 18.43 -7.55 7.57
C GLY A 15 17.98 -6.50 8.60
N ARG A 16 18.67 -6.44 9.75
CA ARG A 16 18.34 -5.71 11.00
C ARG A 16 18.86 -4.25 11.09
N ALA A 17 17.97 -3.37 11.58
CA ALA A 17 18.09 -2.28 12.58
C ALA A 17 19.27 -1.26 12.59
N SER A 18 19.15 -0.25 11.72
CA SER A 18 19.30 1.20 11.98
C SER A 18 18.58 1.90 10.84
N ALA A 19 17.33 2.41 11.04
CA ALA A 19 16.35 2.74 9.97
C ALA A 19 16.73 2.13 8.62
N ALA A 20 16.82 0.79 8.59
CA ALA A 20 17.55 0.12 7.52
C ALA A 20 16.74 0.35 6.25
N THR A 21 17.37 0.87 5.21
CA THR A 21 16.73 0.91 3.89
C THR A 21 16.99 -0.43 3.22
N VAL A 22 15.92 -1.10 2.82
CA VAL A 22 15.95 -2.36 2.06
C VAL A 22 15.34 -2.15 0.69
N GLN A 23 15.71 -2.99 -0.26
CA GLN A 23 15.23 -2.89 -1.65
C GLN A 23 14.15 -3.93 -1.91
N SER A 24 13.03 -3.49 -2.47
CA SER A 24 11.97 -4.35 -3.00
C SER A 24 11.85 -4.14 -4.50
N SER A 25 11.41 -5.15 -5.24
CA SER A 25 11.09 -4.98 -6.66
C SER A 25 9.78 -4.24 -6.90
N ASN A 26 8.97 -3.98 -5.85
CA ASN A 26 7.74 -3.19 -6.02
C ASN A 26 7.17 -2.43 -4.81
N TRP A 27 7.69 -2.58 -3.60
CA TRP A 27 7.20 -1.82 -2.45
C TRP A 27 8.10 -0.63 -2.21
N CYS A 28 7.50 0.55 -2.07
CA CYS A 28 8.15 1.75 -1.60
C CYS A 28 7.44 2.25 -0.35
N GLY A 29 8.15 2.50 0.75
CA GLY A 29 7.53 3.00 1.97
C GLY A 29 8.23 2.53 3.22
N ALA A 30 7.45 2.09 4.20
CA ALA A 30 7.97 1.71 5.50
C ALA A 30 7.22 0.54 6.13
N ALA A 31 7.96 -0.32 6.84
CA ALA A 31 7.39 -1.40 7.63
C ALA A 31 7.98 -1.42 9.05
N VAL A 32 7.11 -1.61 10.04
CA VAL A 32 7.51 -1.96 11.42
C VAL A 32 7.31 -3.46 11.63
N THR A 33 8.26 -4.10 12.30
CA THR A 33 8.22 -5.55 12.57
C THR A 33 8.13 -5.84 14.06
N GLY A 34 7.47 -6.93 14.43
CA GLY A 34 7.18 -7.27 15.82
C GLY A 34 6.29 -8.51 15.91
N THR A 35 5.51 -8.63 16.98
CA THR A 35 4.51 -9.68 17.13
C THR A 35 3.30 -9.14 17.87
N GLY A 36 2.10 -9.42 17.37
CA GLY A 36 0.87 -8.93 17.98
C GLY A 36 0.40 -7.59 17.41
N PHE A 37 0.71 -7.30 16.15
CA PHE A 37 -0.01 -6.26 15.42
C PHE A 37 -1.47 -6.69 15.22
N THR A 38 -2.39 -5.76 15.49
CA THR A 38 -3.84 -6.02 15.35
C THR A 38 -4.56 -4.98 14.51
N SER A 39 -3.97 -3.79 14.33
CA SER A 39 -4.52 -2.74 13.48
C SER A 39 -3.41 -1.86 12.92
N VAL A 40 -3.62 -1.33 11.73
CA VAL A 40 -2.78 -0.26 11.15
C VAL A 40 -3.69 0.78 10.53
N VAL A 41 -3.34 2.05 10.70
CA VAL A 41 -4.00 3.18 10.06
C VAL A 41 -2.98 3.99 9.28
N GLY A 42 -3.36 4.40 8.07
CA GLY A 42 -2.59 5.30 7.22
C GLY A 42 -3.48 6.37 6.63
N THR A 43 -2.95 7.58 6.49
CA THR A 43 -3.55 8.66 5.73
C THR A 43 -2.58 9.15 4.68
N TRP A 44 -3.07 9.27 3.44
CA TRP A 44 -2.33 9.79 2.29
C TRP A 44 -3.24 10.64 1.41
N THR A 45 -2.62 11.34 0.46
CA THR A 45 -3.32 12.00 -0.64
C THR A 45 -3.18 11.16 -1.89
N VAL A 46 -4.28 10.99 -2.64
CA VAL A 46 -4.26 10.32 -3.95
C VAL A 46 -3.46 11.16 -4.94
N PRO A 47 -2.34 10.67 -5.49
CA PRO A 47 -1.43 11.48 -6.30
C PRO A 47 -2.02 11.74 -7.69
N THR A 48 -1.59 12.84 -8.29
CA THR A 48 -1.70 13.00 -9.75
C THR A 48 -0.59 12.20 -10.40
N LEU A 49 -0.95 11.27 -11.28
CA LEU A 49 0.00 10.47 -12.03
C LEU A 49 0.50 11.20 -13.27
N SER A 50 1.71 10.84 -13.70
CA SER A 50 2.29 11.26 -14.97
C SER A 50 3.04 10.10 -15.63
N LEU A 51 3.35 10.24 -16.91
CA LEU A 51 4.10 9.23 -17.65
C LEU A 51 5.59 9.37 -17.33
N ARG A 52 6.26 8.26 -17.00
CA ARG A 52 7.72 8.21 -16.97
C ARG A 52 8.28 8.35 -18.39
N SER A 53 9.56 8.71 -18.50
CA SER A 53 10.26 8.75 -19.78
C SER A 53 10.13 7.40 -20.52
N GLY A 54 9.68 7.44 -21.76
CA GLY A 54 9.44 6.26 -22.58
C GLY A 54 8.09 5.55 -22.37
N GLN A 55 7.27 5.98 -21.41
CA GLN A 55 5.90 5.47 -21.25
C GLN A 55 4.91 6.15 -22.19
N SER A 56 3.81 5.46 -22.47
CA SER A 56 2.66 6.02 -23.19
C SER A 56 1.39 5.82 -22.36
N ALA A 57 0.36 6.65 -22.57
CA ALA A 57 -0.92 6.43 -21.90
C ALA A 57 -1.54 5.05 -22.26
N ASN A 58 -1.20 4.50 -23.42
CA ASN A 58 -1.68 3.20 -23.88
C ASN A 58 -1.07 2.01 -23.12
N SER A 59 0.06 2.19 -22.43
CA SER A 59 0.59 1.15 -21.52
C SER A 59 -0.17 1.10 -20.19
N GLU A 60 -1.09 2.04 -19.99
CA GLU A 60 -1.94 2.19 -18.82
C GLU A 60 -1.18 2.18 -17.48
N PRO A 61 -0.24 3.12 -17.28
CA PRO A 61 0.60 3.10 -16.10
C PRO A 61 -0.18 3.36 -14.82
N ALA A 62 0.22 2.71 -13.74
CA ALA A 62 -0.53 2.67 -12.50
C ALA A 62 0.39 2.57 -11.27
N LEU A 63 -0.20 2.78 -10.09
CA LEU A 63 0.37 2.46 -8.79
C LEU A 63 -0.76 2.23 -7.78
N ALA A 64 -0.43 1.63 -6.64
CA ALA A 64 -1.32 1.54 -5.49
C ALA A 64 -0.72 2.24 -4.26
N GLN A 65 -1.56 2.74 -3.36
CA GLN A 65 -1.18 3.23 -2.04
C GLN A 65 -2.05 2.54 -1.00
N TRP A 66 -1.44 1.98 0.03
CA TRP A 66 -2.17 1.17 1.00
C TRP A 66 -1.46 1.08 2.35
N VAL A 67 -2.21 0.60 3.35
CA VAL A 67 -1.67 0.10 4.61
C VAL A 67 -2.07 -1.35 4.83
N GLY A 68 -1.21 -2.10 5.51
CA GLY A 68 -1.39 -3.54 5.70
C GLY A 68 -0.76 -4.07 6.99
N ILE A 69 -1.18 -5.29 7.33
CA ILE A 69 -0.59 -6.10 8.39
C ILE A 69 -0.10 -7.40 7.75
N ASP A 70 1.08 -7.85 8.18
CA ASP A 70 1.85 -8.97 7.64
C ASP A 70 2.49 -8.67 6.27
N GLY A 71 2.92 -9.67 5.50
CA GLY A 71 3.44 -9.49 4.14
C GLY A 71 4.90 -9.01 4.05
N PHE A 72 5.38 -8.21 5.00
CA PHE A 72 6.78 -7.81 5.06
C PHE A 72 7.68 -8.94 5.56
N SER A 73 7.25 -9.65 6.61
CA SER A 73 8.03 -10.72 7.26
C SER A 73 7.55 -12.13 6.89
N ASP A 74 6.40 -12.26 6.23
CA ASP A 74 5.76 -13.52 5.90
C ASP A 74 4.93 -13.42 4.60
N SER A 75 4.17 -14.47 4.26
CA SER A 75 3.37 -14.53 3.02
C SER A 75 1.86 -14.29 3.23
N SER A 76 1.43 -14.01 4.45
CA SER A 76 0.06 -13.60 4.76
C SER A 76 -0.03 -12.08 4.64
N LEU A 77 -1.19 -11.53 4.27
CA LEU A 77 -1.33 -10.07 4.17
C LEU A 77 -2.80 -9.71 4.19
N ILE A 78 -3.17 -8.76 5.05
CA ILE A 78 -4.44 -8.06 5.00
C ILE A 78 -4.16 -6.59 4.75
N GLN A 79 -4.83 -6.00 3.77
CA GLN A 79 -4.49 -4.67 3.29
C GLN A 79 -5.66 -3.97 2.62
N GLY A 80 -5.52 -2.65 2.48
CA GLY A 80 -6.37 -1.89 1.58
C GLY A 80 -5.95 -0.45 1.42
N GLY A 81 -6.55 0.17 0.42
CA GLY A 81 -6.19 1.52 0.05
C GLY A 81 -6.77 1.92 -1.29
N THR A 82 -5.97 2.64 -2.07
CA THR A 82 -6.36 3.19 -3.37
C THR A 82 -5.45 2.70 -4.47
N LEU A 83 -6.00 2.56 -5.68
CA LEU A 83 -5.28 2.29 -6.91
C LEU A 83 -5.55 3.44 -7.87
N SER A 84 -4.49 3.97 -8.48
CA SER A 84 -4.55 5.03 -9.47
C SER A 84 -3.97 4.51 -10.78
N GLN A 85 -4.66 4.74 -11.89
CA GLN A 85 -4.25 4.27 -13.21
C GLN A 85 -4.52 5.34 -14.27
N ILE A 86 -3.57 5.58 -15.17
CA ILE A 86 -3.80 6.34 -16.40
C ILE A 86 -4.44 5.38 -17.40
N VAL A 87 -5.65 5.66 -17.87
CA VAL A 87 -6.39 4.85 -18.83
C VAL A 87 -7.28 5.75 -19.68
N GLY A 88 -7.42 5.44 -20.98
CA GLY A 88 -8.31 6.20 -21.86
C GLY A 88 -7.98 7.70 -22.00
N GLY A 89 -6.73 8.10 -21.72
CA GLY A 89 -6.30 9.50 -21.76
C GLY A 89 -6.56 10.30 -20.48
N GLY A 90 -7.06 9.68 -19.41
CA GLY A 90 -7.26 10.29 -18.10
C GLY A 90 -6.77 9.41 -16.95
N GLN A 91 -6.81 9.93 -15.73
CA GLN A 91 -6.55 9.15 -14.52
C GLN A 91 -7.86 8.69 -13.89
N GLU A 92 -7.94 7.39 -13.60
CA GLU A 92 -9.00 6.77 -12.83
C GLU A 92 -8.45 6.34 -11.46
N ASN A 93 -9.29 6.42 -10.43
CA ASN A 93 -8.93 6.03 -9.07
C ASN A 93 -10.03 5.18 -8.45
N VAL A 94 -9.64 4.11 -7.77
CA VAL A 94 -10.56 3.23 -7.04
C VAL A 94 -10.04 2.92 -5.64
N ALA A 95 -10.96 2.63 -4.73
CA ALA A 95 -10.65 2.07 -3.41
C ALA A 95 -10.84 0.56 -3.42
N TRP A 96 -10.02 -0.15 -2.64
CA TRP A 96 -10.00 -1.60 -2.63
C TRP A 96 -9.59 -2.19 -1.29
N THR A 97 -9.98 -3.45 -1.06
CA THR A 97 -9.65 -4.24 0.14
C THR A 97 -9.19 -5.63 -0.25
N GLU A 98 -8.24 -6.21 0.48
CA GLU A 98 -7.71 -7.55 0.19
C GLU A 98 -7.30 -8.31 1.44
N MET A 99 -7.39 -9.63 1.37
CA MET A 99 -6.70 -10.54 2.28
C MET A 99 -6.13 -11.71 1.47
N LEU A 100 -4.81 -11.80 1.36
CA LEU A 100 -4.16 -12.82 0.54
C LEU A 100 -4.46 -14.23 1.07
N PRO A 101 -4.64 -15.23 0.17
CA PRO A 101 -4.43 -15.15 -1.28
C PRO A 101 -5.71 -14.78 -2.07
N ALA A 102 -6.80 -14.39 -1.41
CA ALA A 102 -7.97 -13.91 -2.14
C ALA A 102 -7.60 -12.66 -2.94
N ALA A 103 -8.14 -12.53 -4.15
CA ALA A 103 -7.89 -11.35 -4.98
C ALA A 103 -8.46 -10.09 -4.32
N LEU A 104 -7.84 -8.95 -4.59
CA LEU A 104 -8.39 -7.68 -4.14
C LEU A 104 -9.82 -7.47 -4.65
N ARG A 105 -10.59 -6.73 -3.86
CA ARG A 105 -11.97 -6.39 -4.15
C ARG A 105 -12.11 -4.88 -4.17
N GLU A 106 -12.54 -4.35 -5.30
CA GLU A 106 -12.99 -2.96 -5.38
C GLU A 106 -14.16 -2.74 -4.42
N VAL A 107 -14.18 -1.58 -3.77
CA VAL A 107 -15.28 -1.16 -2.89
C VAL A 107 -15.90 0.12 -3.44
N SER A 108 -17.22 0.24 -3.28
CA SER A 108 -17.99 1.38 -3.77
C SER A 108 -17.74 2.64 -2.91
N LEU A 109 -16.60 3.27 -3.13
CA LEU A 109 -16.21 4.55 -2.55
C LEU A 109 -15.69 5.46 -3.66
N THR A 110 -16.29 6.63 -3.84
CA THR A 110 -15.79 7.61 -4.81
C THR A 110 -14.44 8.15 -4.34
N VAL A 111 -13.42 8.00 -5.20
CA VAL A 111 -12.06 8.48 -4.98
C VAL A 111 -11.66 9.37 -6.15
N GLY A 112 -11.20 10.59 -5.86
CA GLY A 112 -10.65 11.52 -6.83
C GLY A 112 -9.16 11.79 -6.58
N THR A 113 -8.47 12.25 -7.62
CA THR A 113 -7.11 12.76 -7.51
C THR A 113 -7.08 13.97 -6.56
N GLY A 114 -6.10 14.02 -5.66
CA GLY A 114 -5.99 15.05 -4.63
C GLY A 114 -6.82 14.80 -3.36
N ASP A 115 -7.61 13.72 -3.32
CA ASP A 115 -8.36 13.38 -2.12
C ASP A 115 -7.46 12.90 -0.98
N SER A 116 -7.76 13.35 0.24
CA SER A 116 -7.20 12.76 1.45
C SER A 116 -7.97 11.50 1.82
N ILE A 117 -7.27 10.37 1.87
CA ILE A 117 -7.82 9.06 2.20
C ILE A 117 -7.19 8.59 3.51
N THR A 118 -8.03 8.15 4.45
CA THR A 118 -7.59 7.41 5.63
C THR A 118 -8.09 5.98 5.55
N THR A 119 -7.17 5.02 5.60
CA THR A 119 -7.50 3.59 5.65
C THR A 119 -7.07 3.02 6.98
N ASN A 120 -7.97 2.26 7.60
CA ASN A 120 -7.70 1.50 8.82
C ASN A 120 -7.97 0.01 8.56
N VAL A 121 -6.93 -0.81 8.66
CA VAL A 121 -7.01 -2.26 8.60
C VAL A 121 -6.99 -2.80 10.03
N THR A 122 -7.91 -3.72 10.34
CA THR A 122 -8.00 -4.37 11.65
C THR A 122 -8.18 -5.87 11.49
N MET A 123 -7.32 -6.65 12.15
CA MET A 123 -7.49 -8.09 12.27
C MET A 123 -8.63 -8.38 13.26
N THR A 124 -9.69 -9.04 12.80
CA THR A 124 -10.79 -9.50 13.66
C THR A 124 -10.56 -10.92 14.15
N SER A 125 -9.77 -11.70 13.39
CA SER A 125 -9.23 -12.99 13.78
C SER A 125 -7.90 -13.21 13.04
N THR A 126 -7.29 -14.38 13.22
CA THR A 126 -6.11 -14.75 12.41
C THR A 126 -6.47 -15.12 10.97
N THR A 127 -7.74 -15.13 10.58
CA THR A 127 -8.20 -15.51 9.22
C THR A 127 -9.24 -14.54 8.66
N SER A 128 -9.41 -13.38 9.30
CA SER A 128 -10.36 -12.34 8.87
C SER A 128 -9.99 -10.97 9.43
N GLY A 129 -10.49 -9.94 8.78
CA GLY A 129 -10.40 -8.58 9.26
C GLY A 129 -11.39 -7.63 8.60
N THR A 130 -11.30 -6.38 9.02
CA THR A 130 -12.03 -5.27 8.41
C THR A 130 -11.05 -4.25 7.84
N VAL A 131 -11.45 -3.64 6.74
CA VAL A 131 -10.73 -2.55 6.11
C VAL A 131 -11.71 -1.39 5.96
N THR A 132 -11.53 -0.36 6.78
CA THR A 132 -12.31 0.86 6.73
C THR A 132 -11.56 1.88 5.89
N ILE A 133 -12.17 2.36 4.81
CA ILE A 133 -11.59 3.38 3.94
C ILE A 133 -12.48 4.61 4.01
N ARG A 134 -11.92 5.73 4.47
CA ARG A 134 -12.58 7.03 4.55
C ARG A 134 -11.97 7.99 3.55
N ASN A 135 -12.81 8.59 2.73
CA ASN A 135 -12.46 9.75 1.95
C ASN A 135 -12.72 11.01 2.80
N ASN A 136 -11.67 11.59 3.36
CA ASN A 136 -11.77 12.76 4.23
C ASN A 136 -12.26 13.98 3.46
N SER A 137 -11.80 14.15 2.21
CA SER A 137 -12.18 15.26 1.34
C SER A 137 -13.66 15.27 0.98
N ARG A 138 -14.29 14.08 0.89
CA ARG A 138 -15.70 13.91 0.53
C ARG A 138 -16.62 13.61 1.72
N GLY A 139 -16.06 13.32 2.90
CA GLY A 139 -16.84 12.94 4.08
C GLY A 139 -17.53 11.57 3.99
N THR A 140 -17.12 10.70 3.06
CA THR A 140 -17.70 9.37 2.84
C THR A 140 -16.76 8.27 3.33
N SER A 141 -17.32 7.10 3.65
CA SER A 141 -16.54 5.94 4.06
C SER A 141 -17.22 4.64 3.69
N ILE A 142 -16.43 3.58 3.56
CA ILE A 142 -16.90 2.21 3.39
C ILE A 142 -16.12 1.28 4.34
N VAL A 143 -16.76 0.20 4.77
CA VAL A 143 -16.12 -0.88 5.53
C VAL A 143 -16.20 -2.15 4.70
N GLY A 144 -15.04 -2.66 4.28
CA GLY A 144 -14.92 -3.99 3.68
C GLY A 144 -14.63 -5.02 4.76
N THR A 145 -15.33 -6.15 4.72
CA THR A 145 -14.92 -7.35 5.48
C THR A 145 -14.15 -8.26 4.54
N VAL A 146 -13.01 -8.75 5.00
CA VAL A 146 -12.15 -9.68 4.26
C VAL A 146 -11.88 -10.93 5.10
N SER A 147 -11.89 -12.09 4.46
CA SER A 147 -11.74 -13.39 5.12
C SER A 147 -11.31 -14.46 4.10
N GLY A 148 -11.04 -15.67 4.59
CA GLY A 148 -10.67 -16.82 3.73
C GLY A 148 -9.23 -16.77 3.22
N GLY A 149 -8.41 -15.88 3.78
CA GLY A 149 -7.00 -15.73 3.48
C GLY A 149 -6.09 -16.74 4.21
N THR A 150 -4.80 -16.66 3.93
CA THR A 150 -3.74 -17.29 4.74
C THR A 150 -3.81 -16.76 6.17
N ARG A 151 -3.45 -17.62 7.13
CA ARG A 151 -3.45 -17.25 8.54
C ARG A 151 -2.49 -16.10 8.80
N LEU A 152 -3.04 -14.97 9.25
CA LEU A 152 -2.32 -13.78 9.68
C LEU A 152 -1.59 -14.05 10.99
N SER A 153 -0.34 -13.59 11.04
CA SER A 153 0.55 -13.75 12.18
C SER A 153 0.72 -12.46 12.99
N GLY A 154 0.34 -11.30 12.43
CA GLY A 154 0.48 -9.99 13.05
C GLY A 154 1.94 -9.66 13.36
N THR A 155 2.84 -9.92 12.41
CA THR A 155 4.29 -9.78 12.54
C THR A 155 4.85 -8.49 11.92
N SER A 156 4.08 -7.81 11.08
CA SER A 156 4.41 -6.48 10.58
C SER A 156 3.20 -5.57 10.42
N ALA A 157 3.46 -4.27 10.34
CA ALA A 157 2.51 -3.29 9.83
C ALA A 157 3.24 -2.30 8.90
N GLU A 158 2.59 -1.91 7.81
CA GLU A 158 3.27 -1.16 6.75
C GLU A 158 2.42 -0.08 6.08
N TRP A 159 3.12 0.90 5.50
CA TRP A 159 2.58 2.04 4.73
C TRP A 159 3.31 2.09 3.39
N ILE A 160 2.64 1.68 2.31
CA ILE A 160 3.29 1.31 1.06
C ILE A 160 2.67 2.02 -0.13
N LEU A 161 3.53 2.50 -1.02
CA LEU A 161 3.24 2.77 -2.43
C LEU A 161 3.81 1.61 -3.25
N GLU A 162 2.99 1.03 -4.13
CA GLU A 162 3.29 -0.24 -4.78
C GLU A 162 3.19 -0.19 -6.30
N ASP A 163 4.18 -0.79 -6.96
CA ASP A 163 4.10 -1.28 -8.33
C ASP A 163 3.44 -2.68 -8.32
N PHE A 164 2.11 -2.75 -8.40
CA PHE A 164 1.40 -4.02 -8.20
C PHE A 164 1.50 -4.91 -9.44
N GLU A 165 1.29 -6.23 -9.28
CA GLU A 165 1.23 -7.13 -10.44
C GLU A 165 -0.14 -7.08 -11.11
N SER A 166 -0.18 -7.27 -12.43
CA SER A 166 -1.38 -7.64 -13.17
C SER A 166 -1.02 -8.85 -14.01
N GLY A 167 -1.69 -9.97 -13.77
CA GLY A 167 -1.42 -11.23 -14.42
C GLY A 167 -0.10 -11.84 -13.92
N SER A 168 0.96 -11.72 -14.72
CA SER A 168 2.27 -12.31 -14.43
C SER A 168 3.42 -11.29 -14.46
N SER A 169 3.10 -10.00 -14.46
CA SER A 169 4.08 -8.92 -14.54
C SER A 169 3.64 -7.74 -13.70
N LEU A 170 4.62 -6.96 -13.25
CA LEU A 170 4.35 -5.64 -12.66
C LEU A 170 3.66 -4.74 -13.69
N VAL A 171 2.80 -3.86 -13.23
CA VAL A 171 2.20 -2.86 -14.12
C VAL A 171 3.27 -1.88 -14.60
N PRO A 172 3.02 -1.13 -15.69
CA PRO A 172 3.88 -0.01 -16.01
C PRO A 172 3.80 1.03 -14.89
N PHE A 173 4.86 1.14 -14.09
CA PHE A 173 4.85 1.98 -12.89
C PHE A 173 4.77 3.47 -13.25
N ALA A 174 3.70 4.16 -12.83
CA ALA A 174 3.50 5.58 -13.13
C ALA A 174 4.52 6.48 -12.40
N ALA A 175 4.80 7.66 -12.96
CA ALA A 175 5.48 8.72 -12.21
C ALA A 175 4.49 9.45 -11.30
N PHE A 176 4.94 9.87 -10.12
CA PHE A 176 4.11 10.54 -9.12
C PHE A 176 4.87 11.66 -8.40
N PRO A 177 4.19 12.72 -7.90
CA PRO A 177 4.82 13.68 -7.01
C PRO A 177 5.22 13.03 -5.69
N THR A 178 6.07 13.69 -4.89
CA THR A 178 6.31 13.21 -3.51
C THR A 178 5.00 12.95 -2.78
N SER A 179 4.84 11.73 -2.27
CA SER A 179 3.67 11.29 -1.54
C SER A 179 4.04 10.97 -0.10
N THR A 180 3.11 11.15 0.82
CA THR A 180 3.36 10.97 2.25
C THR A 180 2.30 10.12 2.90
N PHE A 181 2.73 9.23 3.79
CA PHE A 181 1.87 8.51 4.71
C PHE A 181 2.08 9.04 6.12
N THR A 182 0.97 9.26 6.82
CA THR A 182 0.94 9.47 8.27
C THR A 182 0.08 8.41 8.91
N GLY A 183 0.35 8.03 10.16
CA GLY A 183 -0.43 7.01 10.83
C GLY A 183 0.29 6.30 11.94
N SER A 184 -0.32 5.21 12.39
CA SER A 184 0.20 4.36 13.46
C SER A 184 -0.33 2.94 13.32
N ALA A 185 0.29 2.00 14.03
CA ALA A 185 -0.22 0.65 14.19
C ALA A 185 -0.50 0.37 15.67
N VAL A 186 -1.36 -0.59 15.95
CA VAL A 186 -1.58 -1.14 17.28
C VAL A 186 -0.76 -2.42 17.40
N HIS A 187 0.25 -2.39 18.27
CA HIS A 187 1.17 -3.48 18.57
C HIS A 187 1.00 -3.87 20.04
N SER A 188 0.50 -5.08 20.30
CA SER A 188 0.23 -5.58 21.65
C SER A 188 -0.59 -4.60 22.51
N GLY A 189 -1.62 -4.00 21.90
CA GLY A 189 -2.51 -3.03 22.57
C GLY A 189 -1.96 -1.61 22.71
N SER A 190 -0.71 -1.36 22.27
CA SER A 190 -0.08 -0.03 22.31
C SER A 190 0.05 0.56 20.90
N SER A 191 -0.11 1.88 20.79
CA SER A 191 0.12 2.57 19.51
C SER A 191 1.63 2.69 19.25
N VAL A 192 2.06 2.33 18.04
CA VAL A 192 3.42 2.51 17.53
C VAL A 192 3.38 3.28 16.22
N THR A 193 4.39 4.09 15.96
CA THR A 193 4.48 4.92 14.75
C THR A 193 5.57 4.40 13.81
N PRO A 194 5.63 4.87 12.55
CA PRO A 194 6.71 4.53 11.63
C PRO A 194 8.09 5.06 12.04
N SER A 195 8.24 5.75 13.18
CA SER A 195 9.49 6.42 13.60
C SER A 195 10.72 5.50 13.71
N THR A 196 10.50 4.19 13.80
CA THR A 196 11.54 3.16 13.88
C THR A 196 11.46 2.14 12.74
N ALA A 197 10.68 2.45 11.70
CA ALA A 197 10.42 1.54 10.60
C ALA A 197 11.68 1.26 9.78
N THR A 198 11.69 0.08 9.16
CA THR A 198 12.57 -0.24 8.04
C THR A 198 12.01 0.46 6.81
N LEU A 199 12.84 1.24 6.11
CA LEU A 199 12.46 1.93 4.89
C LEU A 199 12.63 0.98 3.70
N ILE A 200 11.77 1.11 2.70
CA ILE A 200 11.71 0.21 1.55
C ILE A 200 11.75 1.07 0.29
N ASP A 201 12.70 0.79 -0.59
CA ASP A 201 12.83 1.43 -1.90
C ASP A 201 12.41 0.46 -3.01
N ILE A 202 11.78 0.98 -4.07
CA ILE A 202 11.56 0.20 -5.30
C ILE A 202 12.81 0.27 -6.15
N VAL A 203 13.47 -0.87 -6.29
CA VAL A 203 14.61 -1.05 -7.20
C VAL A 203 14.31 -2.20 -8.16
N GLN A 204 14.28 -1.87 -9.45
CA GLN A 204 14.16 -2.82 -10.55
C GLN A 204 15.46 -2.79 -11.36
N ASN A 205 15.42 -2.28 -12.60
CA ASN A 205 16.64 -1.98 -13.38
C ASN A 205 17.35 -0.72 -12.88
N SER A 206 16.61 0.16 -12.23
CA SER A 206 17.07 1.36 -11.52
C SER A 206 16.22 1.52 -10.27
N GLU A 207 16.62 2.45 -9.40
CA GLU A 207 15.70 2.95 -8.38
C GLU A 207 14.55 3.67 -9.09
N LEU A 208 13.32 3.31 -8.73
CA LEU A 208 12.10 3.95 -9.21
C LEU A 208 11.41 4.75 -8.11
N CYS A 209 11.57 4.34 -6.86
CA CYS A 209 11.04 5.05 -5.72
C CYS A 209 11.96 4.91 -4.51
N SER A 210 12.18 6.01 -3.80
CA SER A 210 12.89 6.05 -2.53
C SER A 210 11.98 6.48 -1.38
N ALA A 211 12.14 5.84 -0.22
CA ALA A 211 11.43 6.15 1.00
C ALA A 211 12.34 6.87 2.00
N THR A 212 11.76 7.85 2.71
CA THR A 212 12.43 8.62 3.77
C THR A 212 11.49 8.81 4.95
N LEU A 213 12.05 9.08 6.12
CA LEU A 213 11.31 9.27 7.36
C LEU A 213 11.62 10.64 7.96
N SER A 214 10.56 11.38 8.32
CA SER A 214 10.67 12.62 9.08
C SER A 214 9.71 12.56 10.27
N GLY A 215 10.26 12.33 11.46
CA GLY A 215 9.46 12.06 12.65
C GLY A 215 8.62 10.79 12.49
N THR A 216 7.31 10.96 12.36
CA THR A 216 6.34 9.86 12.16
C THR A 216 5.76 9.81 10.75
N THR A 217 6.26 10.65 9.84
CA THR A 217 5.79 10.75 8.46
C THR A 217 6.72 9.98 7.53
N VAL A 218 6.16 9.01 6.80
CA VAL A 218 6.84 8.30 5.73
C VAL A 218 6.65 9.10 4.45
N SER A 219 7.74 9.50 3.78
CA SER A 219 7.70 10.18 2.50
C SER A 219 8.30 9.30 1.42
N VAL A 220 7.56 9.06 0.35
CA VAL A 220 8.01 8.31 -0.83
C VAL A 220 8.15 9.25 -2.02
N ARG A 221 9.21 9.08 -2.80
CA ARG A 221 9.56 9.97 -3.92
C ARG A 221 9.87 9.16 -5.15
N ASP A 222 9.35 9.63 -6.28
CA ASP A 222 9.72 9.14 -7.60
C ASP A 222 11.19 9.46 -7.88
N SER A 223 11.94 8.46 -8.37
CA SER A 223 13.36 8.55 -8.77
C SER A 223 13.50 8.58 -10.29
#